data_AF-G7CI18-F1
#
_entry.id   AF-G7CI18-F1
#
_cell.length_a   1.000
_cell.length_b   1.000
_cell.length_c   1.000
_cell.angle_alpha   90.00
_cell.angle_beta   90.00
_cell.angle_gamma   90.00
#
_symmetry.space_group_name_H-M   'P 1'
#
loop_
_entity.id
_entity.type
_entity.pdbx_description
1 polymer ?
#
loop_
_entity_poly.entity_id
_entity_poly.type
_entity_poly.pdbx_seq_one_letter_code
_entity_poly.pdbx_strand_id
1 'polypeptide(L)'
;MRDKGGRVAADDPLSAHRMKLLGEAFTQTQLAKLVGVSPSQTSRWTSGEERPSPSAAPALIDLEHVYARARLVWGSETARIWMESSNAFLAGARPLDVLRTEGPGRVLEALDAEMWGGAA
;
A
#
# COMPACT_ATOMS: atom_id res chain seq x y z
N MET A 1 -24.05 -30.30 3.51
CA MET A 1 -22.61 -29.99 3.68
C MET A 1 -22.16 -29.28 2.40
N ARG A 2 -21.98 -27.95 2.43
CA ARG A 2 -21.45 -27.20 1.27
C ARG A 2 -20.05 -26.75 1.61
N ASP A 3 -19.11 -27.25 0.82
CA ASP A 3 -17.75 -26.74 0.74
C ASP A 3 -17.82 -25.25 0.34
N LYS A 4 -17.54 -24.36 1.30
CA LYS A 4 -17.24 -22.96 1.01
C LYS A 4 -15.75 -22.89 0.77
N GLY A 5 -15.32 -23.29 -0.42
CA GLY A 5 -14.00 -22.99 -0.96
C GLY A 5 -13.85 -21.48 -1.11
N GLY A 6 -13.75 -20.77 0.01
CA GLY A 6 -13.23 -19.41 0.06
C GLY A 6 -11.82 -19.51 -0.50
N ARG A 7 -11.60 -18.86 -1.64
CA ARG A 7 -10.31 -18.79 -2.33
C ARG A 7 -9.24 -18.59 -1.25
N VAL A 8 -8.49 -19.65 -0.95
CA VAL A 8 -7.39 -19.58 0.01
C VAL A 8 -6.49 -18.52 -0.58
N ALA A 9 -6.38 -17.35 0.08
CA ALA A 9 -5.42 -16.34 -0.34
C ALA A 9 -4.09 -17.08 -0.50
N ALA A 10 -3.41 -16.87 -1.62
CA ALA A 10 -2.08 -17.41 -1.81
C ALA A 10 -1.31 -17.16 -0.52
N ASP A 11 -0.69 -18.21 0.03
CA ASP A 11 0.10 -18.06 1.24
C ASP A 11 1.10 -16.95 0.95
N ASP A 12 1.00 -15.84 1.69
CA ASP A 12 1.80 -14.64 1.50
C ASP A 12 2.96 -14.72 2.49
N PRO A 13 4.06 -15.41 2.14
CA PRO A 13 5.18 -15.62 3.06
C PRO A 13 5.86 -14.32 3.45
N LEU A 14 5.64 -13.25 2.68
CA LEU A 14 6.22 -11.93 2.92
C LEU A 14 5.33 -11.02 3.77
N SER A 15 4.17 -11.50 4.23
CA SER A 15 3.21 -10.67 4.96
C SER A 15 3.80 -9.96 6.17
N ALA A 16 4.51 -10.69 7.04
CA ALA A 16 5.14 -10.12 8.23
C ALA A 16 6.24 -9.10 7.87
N HIS A 17 7.06 -9.41 6.86
CA HIS A 17 8.09 -8.50 6.36
C HIS A 17 7.45 -7.22 5.79
N ARG A 18 6.37 -7.35 5.03
CA ARG A 18 5.62 -6.23 4.46
C ARG A 18 5.03 -5.35 5.55
N MET A 19 4.39 -5.93 6.56
CA MET A 19 3.83 -5.16 7.67
C MET A 19 4.91 -4.39 8.44
N LYS A 20 6.09 -4.99 8.62
CA LYS A 20 7.24 -4.30 9.21
C LYS A 20 7.72 -3.13 8.33
N LEU A 21 7.99 -3.39 7.05
CA LEU A 21 8.43 -2.38 6.09
C LEU A 21 7.45 -1.20 6.01
N LEU A 22 6.16 -1.50 5.87
CA LEU A 22 5.12 -0.48 5.79
C LEU A 22 4.95 0.27 7.11
N GLY A 23 5.15 -0.39 8.26
CA GLY A 23 5.10 0.24 9.59
C GLY A 23 6.24 1.23 9.86
N GLU A 24 7.35 1.14 9.13
CA GLU A 24 8.44 2.13 9.18
C GLU A 24 8.06 3.45 8.47
N ALA A 25 7.12 3.40 7.53
CA ALA A 25 6.72 4.52 6.69
C ALA A 25 5.32 5.06 7.00
N PHE A 26 4.38 4.22 7.43
CA PHE A 26 2.98 4.58 7.61
C PHE A 26 2.49 4.19 9.00
N THR A 27 1.66 5.04 9.57
CA THR A 27 1.02 4.74 10.86
C THR A 27 0.00 3.60 10.71
N GLN A 28 -0.26 2.89 11.81
CA GLN A 28 -1.27 1.83 11.84
C GLN A 28 -2.66 2.32 11.42
N THR A 29 -3.00 3.56 11.75
CA THR A 29 -4.26 4.20 11.34
C THR A 29 -4.32 4.42 9.82
N GLN A 30 -3.22 4.84 9.19
CA GLN A 30 -3.15 4.98 7.73
C GLN A 30 -3.31 3.62 7.04
N LEU A 31 -2.60 2.59 7.51
CA LEU A 31 -2.70 1.23 6.97
C LEU A 31 -4.13 0.69 7.13
N ALA A 32 -4.72 0.86 8.31
CA ALA A 32 -6.09 0.43 8.59
C ALA A 32 -7.11 1.11 7.66
N LYS A 33 -6.96 2.41 7.45
CA LYS A 33 -7.81 3.20 6.54
C LYS A 33 -7.64 2.77 5.08
N LEU A 34 -6.41 2.45 4.65
CA LEU A 34 -6.13 1.98 3.29
C LEU A 34 -6.87 0.67 3.00
N VAL A 35 -6.84 -0.29 3.92
CA VAL A 35 -7.40 -1.63 3.69
C VAL A 35 -8.84 -1.79 4.18
N GLY A 36 -9.41 -0.78 4.84
CA GLY A 36 -10.78 -0.80 5.35
C GLY A 36 -10.99 -1.69 6.58
N VAL A 37 -10.02 -1.74 7.50
CA VAL A 37 -10.09 -2.54 8.75
C VAL A 37 -9.89 -1.67 9.99
N SER A 38 -10.00 -2.24 11.20
CA SER A 38 -9.70 -1.51 12.43
C SER A 38 -8.18 -1.40 12.68
N PRO A 39 -7.68 -0.35 13.35
CA PRO A 39 -6.27 -0.25 13.75
C PRO A 39 -5.80 -1.39 14.67
N SER A 40 -6.71 -2.01 15.41
CA SER A 40 -6.38 -3.17 16.25
C SER A 40 -6.07 -4.43 15.44
N GLN A 41 -6.66 -4.59 14.25
CA GLN A 41 -6.32 -5.70 13.36
C GLN A 41 -4.93 -5.51 12.74
N THR A 42 -4.57 -4.29 12.33
CA THR A 42 -3.23 -4.03 11.78
C THR A 42 -2.13 -4.25 12.82
N SER A 43 -2.40 -3.95 14.10
CA SER A 43 -1.48 -4.28 15.20
C SER A 43 -1.20 -5.78 15.32
N ARG A 44 -2.23 -6.63 15.20
CA ARG A 44 -2.06 -8.10 15.24
C ARG A 44 -1.31 -8.65 14.03
N TRP A 45 -1.44 -7.99 12.88
CA TRP A 45 -0.64 -8.34 11.70
C TRP A 45 0.83 -7.99 11.87
N THR A 46 1.13 -6.84 12.49
CA THR A 46 2.51 -6.44 12.80
C THR A 46 3.16 -7.36 13.84
N SER A 47 2.42 -7.84 14.84
CA SER A 47 2.94 -8.81 15.82
C SER A 47 3.04 -10.25 15.29
N GLY A 48 2.43 -10.53 14.13
CA GLY A 48 2.38 -11.87 13.54
C GLY A 48 1.35 -12.80 14.19
N GLU A 49 0.53 -12.30 15.11
CA GLU A 49 -0.58 -13.04 15.72
C GLU A 49 -1.67 -13.40 14.70
N GLU A 50 -1.89 -12.53 13.73
CA GLU A 50 -2.87 -12.69 12.66
C GLU A 50 -2.22 -12.34 11.32
N ARG A 51 -2.75 -12.85 10.20
CA ARG A 51 -2.34 -12.43 8.87
C ARG A 51 -3.41 -11.52 8.23
N PRO A 52 -3.02 -10.59 7.35
CA PRO A 52 -3.97 -9.85 6.53
C PRO A 52 -4.95 -10.79 5.82
N SER A 53 -6.22 -10.42 5.83
CA SER A 53 -7.28 -11.19 5.18
C SER A 53 -7.09 -11.21 3.65
N PRO A 54 -7.75 -12.15 2.94
CA PRO A 54 -7.76 -12.15 1.47
C PRO A 54 -8.25 -10.84 0.83
N SER A 55 -9.06 -10.05 1.56
CA SER A 55 -9.53 -8.74 1.11
C SER A 55 -8.54 -7.60 1.37
N ALA A 56 -7.71 -7.71 2.41
CA ALA A 56 -6.74 -6.67 2.80
C ALA A 56 -5.37 -6.87 2.15
N ALA A 57 -4.95 -8.12 1.94
CA ALA A 57 -3.63 -8.46 1.42
C ALA A 57 -3.31 -7.79 0.07
N PRO A 58 -4.22 -7.75 -0.94
CA PRO A 58 -3.94 -7.09 -2.21
C PRO A 58 -3.59 -5.61 -2.06
N ALA A 59 -4.35 -4.87 -1.25
CA ALA A 59 -4.11 -3.44 -1.04
C ALA A 59 -2.77 -3.17 -0.32
N LEU A 60 -2.36 -4.05 0.59
CA LEU A 60 -1.02 -3.96 1.22
C LEU A 60 0.09 -4.25 0.22
N ILE A 61 -0.09 -5.25 -0.65
CA ILE A 61 0.87 -5.59 -1.71
C ILE A 61 1.02 -4.42 -2.67
N ASP A 62 -0.08 -3.79 -3.08
CA ASP A 62 -0.08 -2.62 -3.96
C ASP A 62 0.64 -1.43 -3.30
N LEU A 63 0.39 -1.18 -2.01
CA LEU A 63 1.09 -0.15 -1.25
C LEU A 63 2.59 -0.42 -1.18
N GLU A 64 3.00 -1.65 -0.85
CA GLU A 64 4.41 -2.03 -0.83
C GLU A 64 5.03 -1.83 -2.21
N HIS A 65 4.36 -2.22 -3.28
CA HIS A 65 4.88 -2.10 -4.64
C HIS A 65 5.17 -0.64 -5.01
N VAL A 66 4.19 0.25 -4.82
CA VAL A 66 4.34 1.68 -5.11
C VAL A 66 5.43 2.30 -4.23
N TYR A 67 5.37 2.04 -2.92
CA TYR A 67 6.35 2.59 -1.98
C TYR A 67 7.77 2.09 -2.26
N ALA A 68 7.92 0.81 -2.59
CA ALA A 68 9.20 0.20 -2.94
C ALA A 68 9.79 0.80 -4.21
N ARG A 69 8.98 1.18 -5.20
CA ARG A 69 9.46 1.91 -6.39
C ARG A 69 9.87 3.33 -6.04
N ALA A 70 9.03 4.07 -5.32
CA ALA A 70 9.33 5.47 -4.95
C ALA A 70 10.62 5.59 -4.12
N ARG A 71 10.86 4.69 -3.17
CA ARG A 71 12.08 4.72 -2.33
C ARG A 71 13.36 4.45 -3.12
N LEU A 72 13.31 3.74 -4.26
CA LEU A 72 14.48 3.51 -5.10
C LEU A 72 14.96 4.81 -5.77
N VAL A 73 14.05 5.77 -5.93
CA VAL A 73 14.33 7.06 -6.57
C VAL A 73 14.73 8.10 -5.53
N TRP A 74 13.96 8.19 -4.44
CA TRP A 74 14.02 9.32 -3.52
C TRP A 74 14.38 8.97 -2.08
N GLY A 75 14.56 7.68 -1.77
CA GLY A 75 14.72 7.20 -0.39
C GLY A 75 13.42 7.19 0.40
N SER A 76 13.46 6.61 1.60
CA SER A 76 12.27 6.27 2.39
C SER A 76 11.44 7.48 2.83
N GLU A 77 12.10 8.55 3.30
CA GLU A 77 11.41 9.73 3.82
C GLU A 77 10.71 10.51 2.71
N THR A 78 11.43 10.83 1.64
CA THR A 78 10.86 11.55 0.49
C THR A 78 9.77 10.75 -0.20
N ALA A 79 9.93 9.42 -0.32
CA ALA A 79 8.88 8.56 -0.84
C ALA A 79 7.60 8.61 0.00
N ARG A 80 7.72 8.64 1.34
CA ARG A 80 6.57 8.79 2.25
C ARG A 80 5.91 10.16 2.05
N ILE A 81 6.70 11.23 1.99
CA ILE A 81 6.19 12.59 1.77
C ILE A 81 5.43 12.65 0.44
N TRP A 82 5.99 12.08 -0.63
CA TRP A 82 5.35 12.03 -1.94
C TRP A 82 3.99 11.33 -1.88
N MET A 83 3.91 10.17 -1.22
CA MET A 83 2.66 9.42 -1.05
C MET A 83 1.56 10.21 -0.34
N GLU A 84 1.95 11.11 0.56
CA GLU A 84 1.05 11.93 1.39
C GLU A 84 0.85 13.36 0.88
N SER A 85 1.50 13.73 -0.23
CA SER A 85 1.45 15.08 -0.80
C SER A 85 0.45 15.17 -1.96
N SER A 86 -0.08 16.38 -2.19
CA SER A 86 -0.84 16.69 -3.40
C SER A 86 0.04 16.47 -4.64
N ASN A 87 -0.46 15.72 -5.62
CA ASN A 87 0.29 15.37 -6.83
C ASN A 87 -0.35 15.97 -8.09
N ALA A 88 0.43 16.64 -8.93
CA ALA A 88 -0.05 17.31 -10.14
C ALA A 88 -0.58 16.33 -11.20
N PHE A 89 0.07 15.18 -11.38
CA PHE A 89 -0.36 14.12 -12.31
C PHE A 89 -1.65 13.42 -11.83
N LEU A 90 -1.99 13.57 -10.55
CA LEU A 90 -3.22 13.06 -9.94
C LEU A 90 -4.27 14.16 -9.73
N ALA A 91 -4.21 15.26 -10.49
CA ALA A 91 -5.14 16.39 -10.40
C ALA A 91 -5.25 16.97 -8.97
N GLY A 92 -4.14 17.00 -8.24
CA GLY A 92 -4.06 17.49 -6.86
C GLY A 92 -4.42 16.46 -5.79
N ALA A 93 -4.87 15.25 -6.18
CA ALA A 93 -5.09 14.18 -5.23
C ALA A 93 -3.76 13.65 -4.66
N ARG A 94 -3.81 13.06 -3.47
CA ARG A 94 -2.65 12.40 -2.86
C ARG A 94 -2.51 10.98 -3.40
N PRO A 95 -1.30 10.50 -3.72
CA PRO A 95 -1.09 9.13 -4.20
C PRO A 95 -1.69 8.07 -3.28
N LEU A 96 -1.58 8.22 -1.95
CA LEU A 96 -2.16 7.28 -0.99
C LEU A 96 -3.70 7.23 -1.05
N ASP A 97 -4.36 8.37 -1.32
CA ASP A 97 -5.81 8.40 -1.46
C ASP A 97 -6.26 7.75 -2.77
N VAL A 98 -5.56 8.03 -3.88
CA VAL A 98 -5.81 7.40 -5.19
C VAL A 98 -5.58 5.90 -5.12
N LEU A 99 -4.49 5.45 -4.50
CA LEU A 99 -4.21 4.03 -4.29
C LEU A 99 -5.37 3.32 -3.58
N ARG A 100 -5.96 3.96 -2.58
CA ARG A 100 -7.09 3.42 -1.83
C ARG A 100 -8.38 3.33 -2.65
N THR A 101 -8.65 4.31 -3.50
CA THR A 101 -9.95 4.42 -4.21
C THR A 101 -9.94 3.83 -5.61
N GLU A 102 -8.80 3.88 -6.29
CA GLU A 102 -8.64 3.54 -7.71
C GLU A 102 -7.62 2.41 -7.93
N GLY A 103 -6.85 2.03 -6.90
CA GLY A 103 -5.77 1.06 -7.03
C GLY A 103 -4.46 1.66 -7.53
N PRO A 104 -3.43 0.83 -7.79
CA PRO A 104 -2.07 1.32 -8.00
C PRO A 104 -1.82 1.92 -9.39
N GLY A 105 -2.61 1.58 -10.42
CA GLY A 105 -2.28 1.89 -11.82
C GLY A 105 -1.95 3.36 -12.06
N ARG A 106 -2.88 4.26 -11.72
CA ARG A 106 -2.70 5.70 -11.89
C ARG A 106 -1.57 6.28 -11.03
N VAL A 107 -1.33 5.69 -9.86
CA VAL A 107 -0.24 6.10 -8.97
C VAL A 107 1.12 5.73 -9.56
N LEU A 108 1.23 4.55 -10.17
CA LEU A 108 2.44 4.12 -10.87
C LEU A 108 2.71 4.98 -12.10
N GLU A 109 1.67 5.34 -12.86
CA GLU A 109 1.79 6.27 -13.99
C GLU A 109 2.31 7.65 -13.54
N ALA A 110 1.78 8.19 -12.44
CA ALA A 110 2.27 9.45 -11.86
C ALA A 110 3.73 9.35 -11.39
N LEU A 111 4.10 8.23 -10.77
CA LEU A 111 5.48 7.98 -10.36
C LEU A 111 6.42 7.92 -11.57
N ASP A 112 6.04 7.20 -12.63
CA ASP A 112 6.83 7.12 -13.86
C ASP A 112 6.97 8.49 -14.55
N ALA A 113 5.92 9.31 -14.57
CA ALA A 113 5.97 10.66 -15.11
C ALA A 113 6.93 11.58 -14.34
N GLU A 114 7.02 11.45 -13.01
CA GLU A 114 7.99 12.21 -12.22
C GLU A 114 9.43 11.70 -12.38
N MET A 115 9.62 10.39 -12.50
CA MET A 115 10.95 9.78 -12.66
C MET A 115 11.61 10.08 -13.99
N TRP A 116 10.84 9.96 -15.08
CA TRP A 116 11.38 9.99 -16.43
C TRP A 116 11.14 11.32 -17.13
N GLY A 117 10.50 12.27 -16.45
CA GLY A 117 10.06 13.54 -17.03
C GLY A 117 8.96 13.27 -18.05
N GLY A 118 7.71 13.25 -17.60
CA GLY A 118 6.55 13.05 -18.46
C GLY A 118 6.63 13.99 -19.65
N ALA A 119 6.75 13.44 -20.85
CA ALA A 119 6.51 14.18 -22.08
C ALA A 119 5.03 14.57 -22.07
N ALA A 120 4.76 15.79 -21.59
CA ALA A 120 3.47 16.46 -21.75
C ALA A 120 3.23 16.80 -23.22
#